data_AF-A0A7T8QW64-F1
#
_entry.id   AF-A0A7T8QW64-F1
#
_cell.length_a   1.000
_cell.length_b   1.000
_cell.length_c   1.000
_cell.angle_alpha   90.00
_cell.angle_beta   90.00
_cell.angle_gamma   90.00
#
_symmetry.space_group_name_H-M   'P 1'
#
loop_
_entity.id
_entity.type
_entity.pdbx_description
1 polymer ?
#
loop_
_entity_poly.entity_id
_entity_poly.type
_entity_poly.pdbx_seq_one_letter_code
_entity_poly.pdbx_strand_id
1 'polypeptide(L)' 'IENQSTFSLEEEKRHAMFASFRAGRSPKEVIEFFNYPKSTVYDHCLELFQKE' A
#
# COMPACT_ATOMS: atom_id res chain seq x y z
N ILE A 1 19.82 21.73 5.22
CA ILE A 1 19.10 20.68 5.96
C ILE A 1 18.30 19.93 4.92
N GLU A 2 18.85 18.88 4.33
CA GLU A 2 18.13 18.05 3.37
C GLU A 2 18.32 16.59 3.81
N ASN A 3 17.51 16.17 4.78
CA ASN A 3 17.24 14.76 5.00
C ASN A 3 16.31 14.31 3.87
N GLN A 4 16.88 14.08 2.69
CA GLN A 4 16.20 13.31 1.65
C GLN A 4 16.26 11.85 2.08
N SER A 5 15.34 11.45 2.98
CA SER A 5 15.01 10.03 3.15
C SER A 5 14.50 9.55 1.81
N THR A 6 15.40 8.98 1.02
CA THR A 6 15.09 8.29 -0.22
C THR A 6 14.30 7.06 0.18
N PHE A 7 12.98 7.20 0.27
CA PHE A 7 12.10 6.05 0.39
C PHE A 7 12.44 5.11 -0.77
N SER A 8 12.61 3.83 -0.45
CA SER A 8 12.74 2.84 -1.51
C SER A 8 11.47 2.85 -2.36
N LEU A 9 11.60 2.52 -3.65
CA LEU A 9 10.44 2.40 -4.56
C LEU A 9 9.36 1.47 -4.00
N GLU A 10 9.76 0.48 -3.20
CA GLU A 10 8.85 -0.44 -2.51
C GLU A 10 8.05 0.24 -1.39
N GLU A 11 8.68 1.11 -0.60
CA GLU A 11 8.01 1.86 0.47
C GLU A 11 7.03 2.90 -0.09
N GLU A 12 7.39 3.58 -1.18
CA GLU A 12 6.48 4.50 -1.87
C GLU A 12 5.24 3.76 -2.40
N LYS A 13 5.44 2.59 -3.03
CA LYS A 13 4.33 1.75 -3.50
C LYS A 13 3.46 1.28 -2.34
N ARG A 14 4.06 0.88 -1.22
CA ARG A 14 3.34 0.47 -0.01
C ARG A 14 2.51 1.61 0.57
N HIS A 15 3.05 2.83 0.64
CA HIS A 15 2.30 4.01 1.08
C HIS A 15 1.13 4.35 0.14
N ALA A 16 1.34 4.30 -1.18
CA ALA A 16 0.30 4.55 -2.17
C ALA A 16 -0.82 3.50 -2.13
N MET A 17 -0.48 2.24 -1.88
CA MET A 17 -1.42 1.16 -1.67
C MET A 17 -2.28 1.41 -0.41
N PHE A 18 -1.68 1.76 0.72
CA PHE A 18 -2.45 2.10 1.93
C PHE A 18 -3.34 3.33 1.75
N ALA A 19 -2.88 4.35 1.02
CA ALA A 19 -3.70 5.51 0.67
C ALA A 19 -4.91 5.11 -0.20
N SER A 20 -4.74 4.15 -1.11
CA SER A 20 -5.83 3.63 -1.94
C SER A 20 -6.90 2.92 -1.09
N PHE A 21 -6.48 2.11 -0.11
CA PHE A 21 -7.42 1.48 0.82
C PHE A 21 -8.21 2.48 1.66
N ARG A 22 -7.53 3.51 2.21
CA ARG A 22 -8.19 4.59 2.95
C ARG A 22 -9.16 5.41 2.09
N ALA A 23 -8.90 5.50 0.78
CA ALA A 23 -9.81 6.12 -0.18
C ALA A 23 -11.02 5.22 -0.55
N GLY A 24 -11.15 4.04 0.05
CA GLY A 24 -12.26 3.11 -0.19
C GLY A 24 -12.10 2.25 -1.45
N ARG A 25 -10.90 2.16 -2.02
CA ARG A 25 -10.65 1.26 -3.15
C ARG A 25 -10.71 -0.19 -2.71
N SER A 26 -11.29 -1.03 -3.57
CA SER A 26 -11.34 -2.47 -3.32
C SER A 26 -9.95 -3.12 -3.47
N PRO A 27 -9.66 -4.20 -2.73
CA PRO A 27 -8.41 -4.94 -2.90
C PRO A 27 -8.13 -5.36 -4.34
N LYS A 28 -9.18 -5.65 -5.13
CA LYS A 28 -9.05 -6.01 -6.55
C LYS A 28 -8.49 -4.86 -7.39
N GLU A 29 -9.01 -3.64 -7.23
CA GLU A 29 -8.50 -2.45 -7.94
C GLU A 29 -7.04 -2.19 -7.57
N VAL A 30 -6.68 -2.37 -6.29
CA VAL A 30 -5.31 -2.19 -5.79
C VAL A 30 -4.35 -3.24 -6.39
N ILE A 31 -4.77 -4.51 -6.48
CA ILE A 31 -4.00 -5.58 -7.13
C ILE A 31 -3.72 -5.22 -8.60
N GLU A 32 -4.77 -4.82 -9.33
CA GLU A 32 -4.67 -4.48 -10.75
C GLU A 32 -3.79 -3.23 -10.99
N PHE A 33 -3.89 -2.23 -10.12
CA PHE A 33 -3.17 -0.96 -10.28
C PHE A 33 -1.68 -1.06 -9.91
N PHE A 34 -1.36 -1.71 -8.79
CA PHE A 34 0.02 -1.81 -8.29
C PHE A 34 0.75 -3.06 -8.78
N ASN A 35 0.03 -3.98 -9.44
CA ASN A 35 0.53 -5.28 -9.90
C ASN A 35 1.19 -6.09 -8.77
N TYR A 36 0.62 -5.99 -7.56
CA TYR A 36 1.07 -6.79 -6.42
C TYR A 36 0.46 -8.19 -6.44
N PRO A 37 1.15 -9.20 -5.88
CA PRO A 37 0.54 -10.49 -5.59
C PRO A 37 -0.69 -10.31 -4.70
N LYS A 38 -1.74 -11.11 -4.95
CA LYS A 38 -2.97 -11.07 -4.15
C LYS A 38 -2.67 -11.23 -2.66
N SER A 39 -1.79 -12.19 -2.30
CA SER A 39 -1.39 -12.44 -0.91
C SER A 39 -0.85 -11.18 -0.23
N THR A 40 0.09 -10.49 -0.87
CA THR A 40 0.68 -9.23 -0.36
C THR A 40 -0.37 -8.16 -0.11
N VAL A 41 -1.33 -8.00 -1.03
CA VAL A 41 -2.39 -6.99 -0.88
C VAL A 41 -3.33 -7.35 0.28
N TYR A 42 -3.67 -8.63 0.45
CA TYR A 42 -4.51 -9.08 1.57
C TYR A 42 -3.80 -8.99 2.93
N ASP A 43 -2.52 -9.35 3.00
CA ASP A 43 -1.71 -9.23 4.22
C ASP A 43 -1.66 -7.76 4.68
N HIS A 44 -1.35 -6.84 3.76
CA HIS A 44 -1.33 -5.41 4.07
C HIS A 44 -2.71 -4.83 4.38
N CYS A 45 -3.76 -5.31 3.70
CA CYS A 45 -5.12 -4.91 4.02
C CYS A 45 -5.47 -5.30 5.46
N LEU A 46 -5.13 -6.53 5.87
CA LEU A 46 -5.32 -7.02 7.23
C LEU A 46 -4.50 -6.21 8.26
N GLU A 47 -3.24 -5.90 7.96
CA GLU A 47 -2.41 -5.02 8.81
C GLU A 47 -3.03 -3.63 9.01
N LEU A 48 -3.67 -3.08 7.98
CA LEU A 48 -4.33 -1.78 8.06
C LEU A 48 -5.56 -1.85 9.00
N PHE A 49 -6.38 -2.89 8.88
CA PHE A 49 -7.56 -3.11 9.73
C PHE A 49 -7.22 -3.38 11.20
N GLN A 50 -6.02 -3.88 11.51
CA GLN A 50 -5.58 -4.11 12.89
C GLN A 50 -5.04 -2.85 13.58
N LYS A 51 -4.76 -1.79 12.82
CA LYS A 51 -4.16 -0.53 13.32
C LYS A 51 -5.16 0.61 13.47
N GLU A 52 -6.40 0.44 13.02
CA GLU A 52 -7.54 1.33 13.30
C GLU A 52 -8.33 0.85 14.52
#